data_AF-A0A060SXM1-F1
#
_entry.id   AF-A0A060SXM1-F1
#
_cell.length_a   1.000
_cell.length_b   1.000
_cell.length_c   1.000
_cell.angle_alpha   90.00
_cell.angle_beta   90.00
_cell.angle_gamma   90.00
#
_symmetry.space_group_name_H-M   'P 1'
#
loop_
_entity.id
_entity.type
_entity.pdbx_description
1 polymer ?
#
loop_
_entity_poly.entity_id
_entity_poly.type
_entity_poly.pdbx_seq_one_letter_code
_entity_poly.pdbx_strand_id
1 'polypeptide(L)'
;MKLGLLLALGAVSLGAPTPSAKFKTSPHSTTIPDYVTKYAPLVYLYSEERYLPYGIDDFVSRFEIQDDDGTVVSPNRTLGIEDLENFANYSVESLYLTALQDFDSDPDWITGRRNVPDIETGRISRAPATCIVVEKDNGIVDAFWFYFYSFNLGPFVMGGGPYGNHVGDWEHSLVRFKDGQPQILWMSAHGGGSAYRFSAMEKLRTDSSRPIIFSARGTHANYASVGQHSHDLPYYMLSDFTDRGPLWDPRENFLAYKFDGENVTFANGSEPGREEKYGNWLAYEGTWGDKRLPHSDPRQKFHPFEWRYITGPLGPLEKNLMRTQVCQRSKWWNFLQSCRIRHKVQAGEGIEAEGGGCALAFDGIRPLFLQYLLRLFTWRGWGCQFIDFVWG
;
A
#
# COMPACT_ATOMS: atom_id res chain seq x y z
N MET A 1 9.00 16.57 38.98
CA MET A 1 7.85 15.97 38.27
C MET A 1 8.15 15.97 36.77
N LYS A 2 8.72 14.87 36.27
CA LYS A 2 8.91 14.63 34.83
C LYS A 2 7.81 13.68 34.40
N LEU A 3 6.86 14.15 33.58
CA LEU A 3 5.88 13.29 32.94
C LEU A 3 6.55 12.68 31.70
N GLY A 4 7.12 11.49 31.85
CA GLY A 4 7.61 10.70 30.73
C GLY A 4 6.43 10.01 30.05
N LEU A 5 6.13 10.39 28.82
CA LEU A 5 5.17 9.69 27.98
C LEU A 5 5.85 8.42 27.47
N LEU A 6 5.56 7.27 28.10
CA LEU A 6 5.91 5.97 27.53
C LEU A 6 5.08 5.76 26.27
N LEU A 7 5.70 5.89 25.10
CA LEU A 7 5.20 5.30 23.87
C LEU A 7 5.49 3.80 23.94
N ALA A 8 4.44 3.01 24.08
CA ALA A 8 4.52 1.57 24.01
C ALA A 8 4.96 1.16 22.59
N LEU A 9 6.19 0.67 22.47
CA LEU A 9 6.59 -0.21 21.38
C LEU A 9 5.68 -1.43 21.45
N GLY A 10 4.64 -1.44 20.63
CA GLY A 10 3.75 -2.59 20.50
C GLY A 10 4.59 -3.78 20.04
N ALA A 11 4.74 -4.78 20.92
CA ALA A 11 5.28 -6.07 20.53
C ALA A 11 4.46 -6.60 19.35
N VAL A 12 5.13 -6.81 18.22
CA VAL A 12 4.58 -7.57 17.11
C VAL A 12 4.29 -8.95 17.66
N SER A 13 3.01 -9.29 17.80
CA SER A 13 2.59 -10.67 18.00
C SER A 13 3.03 -11.42 16.75
N LEU A 14 4.16 -12.12 16.83
CA LEU A 14 4.57 -13.11 15.85
C LEU A 14 3.43 -14.13 15.77
N GLY A 15 2.62 -14.03 14.71
CA GLY A 15 1.75 -15.13 14.34
C GLY A 15 2.60 -16.37 14.12
N ALA A 16 2.02 -17.55 14.33
CA ALA A 16 2.67 -18.79 13.91
C ALA A 16 3.16 -18.64 12.46
N PRO A 17 4.36 -19.13 12.10
CA PRO A 17 4.87 -19.03 10.75
C PRO A 17 3.81 -19.58 9.80
N THR A 18 3.30 -18.71 8.91
CA THR A 18 2.41 -19.13 7.84
C THR A 18 3.18 -20.15 7.03
N PRO A 19 2.67 -21.37 6.80
CA PRO A 19 3.37 -22.31 5.96
C PRO A 19 3.62 -21.66 4.59
N SER A 20 4.86 -21.76 4.10
CA SER A 20 5.26 -21.18 2.82
C SER A 20 4.30 -21.61 1.72
N ALA A 21 3.84 -20.65 0.93
CA ALA A 21 2.89 -20.92 -0.12
C ALA A 21 3.51 -21.80 -1.20
N LYS A 22 2.86 -22.93 -1.50
CA LYS A 22 3.32 -23.87 -2.52
C LYS A 22 2.78 -23.46 -3.89
N PHE A 23 3.59 -23.52 -4.93
CA PHE A 23 3.08 -23.28 -6.27
C PHE A 23 2.58 -24.57 -6.92
N LYS A 24 1.37 -24.50 -7.48
CA LYS A 24 0.81 -25.58 -8.31
C LYS A 24 0.80 -25.13 -9.76
N THR A 25 1.66 -25.73 -10.57
CA THR A 25 1.59 -25.62 -12.03
C THR A 25 0.38 -26.42 -12.51
N SER A 26 -0.75 -25.73 -12.72
CA SER A 26 -1.88 -26.32 -13.44
C SER A 26 -1.50 -26.45 -14.92
N PRO A 27 -1.70 -27.61 -15.57
CA PRO A 27 -1.47 -27.75 -17.01
C PRO A 27 -2.45 -26.92 -17.87
N HIS A 28 -3.42 -26.25 -17.24
CA HIS A 28 -4.30 -25.26 -17.87
C HIS A 28 -4.14 -23.93 -17.13
N SER A 29 -3.71 -22.89 -17.84
CA SER A 29 -3.69 -21.54 -17.29
C SER A 29 -5.11 -21.16 -16.88
N THR A 30 -5.29 -20.82 -15.61
CA THR A 30 -6.60 -20.44 -15.08
C THR A 30 -6.88 -18.97 -15.41
N THR A 31 -8.13 -18.53 -15.23
CA THR A 31 -8.50 -17.11 -15.36
C THR A 31 -9.07 -16.60 -14.05
N ILE A 32 -8.92 -15.30 -13.82
CA ILE A 32 -9.66 -14.60 -12.77
C ILE A 32 -11.08 -14.27 -13.28
N PRO A 33 -12.08 -14.14 -12.39
CA PRO A 33 -13.42 -13.74 -12.81
C PRO A 33 -13.46 -12.35 -13.45
N ASP A 34 -14.20 -12.18 -14.55
CA ASP A 34 -14.28 -10.92 -15.31
C ASP A 34 -14.73 -9.71 -14.46
N TYR A 35 -15.51 -9.93 -13.40
CA TYR A 35 -15.92 -8.85 -12.52
C TYR A 35 -14.73 -8.25 -11.74
N VAL A 36 -13.64 -9.00 -11.53
CA VAL A 36 -12.44 -8.50 -10.85
C VAL A 36 -11.81 -7.36 -11.64
N THR A 37 -11.66 -7.52 -12.95
CA THR A 37 -11.12 -6.48 -13.84
C THR A 37 -12.14 -5.39 -14.14
N LYS A 38 -13.43 -5.74 -14.27
CA LYS A 38 -14.52 -4.76 -14.44
C LYS A 38 -14.57 -3.73 -13.31
N TYR A 39 -14.39 -4.18 -12.07
CA TYR A 39 -14.50 -3.34 -10.87
C TYR A 39 -13.14 -2.96 -10.27
N ALA A 40 -12.05 -3.14 -11.03
CA ALA A 40 -10.70 -2.80 -10.61
C ALA A 40 -10.59 -1.30 -10.27
N PRO A 41 -9.83 -0.93 -9.23
CA PRO A 41 -9.61 0.46 -8.89
C PRO A 41 -8.80 1.18 -9.97
N LEU A 42 -8.99 2.49 -10.04
CA LEU A 42 -8.11 3.45 -10.71
C LEU A 42 -7.32 4.20 -9.66
N VAL A 43 -6.06 4.53 -9.95
CA VAL A 43 -5.15 5.16 -8.98
C VAL A 43 -4.68 6.49 -9.54
N TYR A 44 -5.05 7.60 -8.91
CA TYR A 44 -4.34 8.85 -9.14
C TYR A 44 -3.01 8.81 -8.40
N LEU A 45 -1.92 8.99 -9.13
CA LEU A 45 -0.60 9.26 -8.56
C LEU A 45 -0.49 10.74 -8.22
N TYR A 46 0.33 11.09 -7.23
CA TYR A 46 0.56 12.49 -6.89
C TYR A 46 1.19 13.24 -8.08
N SER A 47 0.76 14.47 -8.33
CA SER A 47 1.19 15.23 -9.53
C SER A 47 2.71 15.49 -9.58
N GLU A 48 3.33 15.65 -8.41
CA GLU A 48 4.79 15.81 -8.24
C GLU A 48 5.46 14.53 -7.71
N GLU A 49 4.86 13.35 -7.90
CA GLU A 49 5.47 12.10 -7.45
C GLU A 49 6.84 11.89 -8.10
N ARG A 50 7.83 11.59 -7.25
CA ARG A 50 9.21 11.35 -7.64
C ARG A 50 9.50 9.86 -7.81
N TYR A 51 8.82 9.01 -7.03
CA TYR A 51 9.00 7.57 -6.97
C TYR A 51 7.78 6.89 -7.58
N LEU A 52 7.80 6.71 -8.90
CA LEU A 52 6.68 6.14 -9.67
C LEU A 52 6.63 4.61 -9.55
N PRO A 53 5.47 3.96 -9.86
CA PRO A 53 5.34 2.51 -9.86
C PRO A 53 6.45 1.83 -10.68
N TYR A 54 6.93 0.67 -10.22
CA TYR A 54 8.08 0.00 -10.81
C TYR A 54 7.83 -1.49 -11.10
N GLY A 55 8.52 -2.02 -12.12
CA GLY A 55 8.43 -3.43 -12.49
C GLY A 55 9.31 -4.28 -11.58
N ILE A 56 8.72 -5.30 -10.95
CA ILE A 56 9.41 -6.16 -9.99
C ILE A 56 10.58 -6.95 -10.60
N ASP A 57 10.49 -7.32 -11.88
CA ASP A 57 11.55 -8.03 -12.60
C ASP A 57 12.78 -7.15 -12.85
N ASP A 58 12.56 -5.92 -13.31
CA ASP A 58 13.65 -4.95 -13.46
C ASP A 58 14.20 -4.52 -12.09
N PHE A 59 13.34 -4.40 -11.06
CA PHE A 59 13.76 -4.14 -9.69
C PHE A 59 14.73 -5.21 -9.20
N VAL A 60 14.32 -6.49 -9.18
CA VAL A 60 15.13 -7.61 -8.66
C VAL A 60 16.49 -7.73 -9.35
N SER A 61 16.58 -7.39 -10.64
CA SER A 61 17.86 -7.39 -11.38
C SER A 61 18.92 -6.41 -10.85
N ARG A 62 18.54 -5.49 -9.93
CA ARG A 62 19.42 -4.50 -9.29
C ARG A 62 19.94 -4.92 -7.93
N PHE A 63 19.63 -6.14 -7.49
CA PHE A 63 19.91 -6.62 -6.15
C PHE A 63 20.66 -7.94 -6.15
N GLU A 64 21.33 -8.18 -5.03
CA GLU A 64 21.72 -9.51 -4.57
C GLU A 64 20.93 -9.87 -3.33
N ILE A 65 20.92 -11.15 -2.94
CA ILE A 65 20.25 -11.61 -1.73
C ILE A 65 21.32 -11.80 -0.66
N GLN A 66 21.20 -11.07 0.45
CA GLN A 66 22.05 -11.24 1.62
C GLN A 66 21.26 -11.78 2.80
N ASP A 67 21.94 -12.55 3.66
CA ASP A 67 21.40 -12.95 4.95
C ASP A 67 21.60 -11.88 6.04
N ASP A 68 21.19 -12.19 7.27
CA ASP A 68 21.33 -11.29 8.43
C ASP A 68 22.76 -10.87 8.75
N ASP A 69 23.74 -11.71 8.43
CA ASP A 69 25.17 -11.50 8.66
C ASP A 69 25.85 -10.78 7.47
N GLY A 70 25.09 -10.48 6.40
CA GLY A 70 25.59 -9.86 5.18
C GLY A 70 26.24 -10.86 4.22
N THR A 71 26.03 -12.16 4.40
CA THR A 71 26.52 -13.19 3.49
C THR A 71 25.64 -13.21 2.25
N VAL A 72 26.26 -13.09 1.06
CA VAL A 72 25.54 -13.21 -0.21
C VAL A 72 25.16 -14.66 -0.46
N VAL A 73 23.85 -14.93 -0.59
CA VAL A 73 23.29 -16.27 -0.85
C VAL A 73 22.72 -16.40 -2.26
N SER A 74 22.59 -15.30 -3.01
CA SER A 74 22.16 -15.33 -4.41
C SER A 74 23.25 -15.90 -5.35
N PRO A 75 22.86 -16.36 -6.56
CA PRO A 75 23.82 -16.81 -7.56
C PRO A 75 24.85 -15.74 -7.95
N ASN A 76 26.04 -16.15 -8.38
CA ASN A 76 27.06 -15.25 -8.93
C ASN A 76 26.77 -14.86 -10.39
N ARG A 77 25.61 -14.22 -10.61
CA ARG A 77 25.14 -13.61 -11.86
C ARG A 77 24.03 -12.61 -11.53
N THR A 78 23.59 -11.83 -12.51
CA THR A 78 22.38 -10.99 -12.34
C THR A 78 21.21 -11.86 -11.87
N LEU A 79 20.56 -11.41 -10.80
CA LEU A 79 19.39 -12.04 -10.20
C LEU A 79 18.18 -11.85 -11.11
N GLY A 80 17.51 -12.94 -11.47
CA GLY A 80 16.21 -12.94 -12.15
C GLY A 80 15.07 -13.00 -11.13
N ILE A 81 13.87 -12.57 -11.53
CA ILE A 81 12.67 -12.63 -10.68
C ILE A 81 12.27 -14.07 -10.36
N GLU A 82 12.52 -14.99 -11.30
CA GLU A 82 12.29 -16.41 -11.17
C GLU A 82 13.21 -17.06 -10.13
N ASP A 83 14.41 -16.49 -9.92
CA ASP A 83 15.37 -17.04 -8.96
C ASP A 83 14.86 -16.97 -7.52
N LEU A 84 13.94 -16.02 -7.24
CA LEU A 84 13.37 -15.83 -5.91
C LEU A 84 12.63 -17.06 -5.38
N GLU A 85 12.15 -17.95 -6.27
CA GLU A 85 11.48 -19.19 -5.85
C GLU A 85 12.38 -20.13 -5.06
N ASN A 86 13.70 -20.06 -5.28
CA ASN A 86 14.68 -20.88 -4.59
C ASN A 86 14.88 -20.47 -3.12
N PHE A 87 14.30 -19.33 -2.71
CA PHE A 87 14.46 -18.75 -1.39
C PHE A 87 13.18 -18.81 -0.55
N ALA A 88 12.18 -19.60 -0.96
CA ALA A 88 10.89 -19.73 -0.27
C ALA A 88 10.95 -20.40 1.13
N ASN A 89 12.00 -21.18 1.43
CA ASN A 89 12.12 -21.92 2.71
C ASN A 89 13.04 -21.23 3.74
N TYR A 90 13.47 -20.00 3.48
CA TYR A 90 14.27 -19.23 4.45
C TYR A 90 13.34 -18.51 5.41
N SER A 91 13.76 -18.32 6.66
CA SER A 91 12.97 -17.54 7.62
C SER A 91 12.72 -16.12 7.11
N VAL A 92 11.46 -15.67 7.24
CA VAL A 92 10.90 -14.38 6.81
C VAL A 92 11.79 -13.17 7.11
N GLU A 93 12.54 -13.18 8.21
CA GLU A 93 13.35 -12.05 8.67
C GLU A 93 14.86 -12.19 8.37
N SER A 94 15.26 -13.21 7.62
CA SER A 94 16.68 -13.55 7.48
C SER A 94 17.27 -13.28 6.11
N LEU A 95 16.49 -12.80 5.14
CA LEU A 95 16.95 -12.48 3.79
C LEU A 95 16.53 -11.08 3.35
N TYR A 96 17.45 -10.38 2.68
CA TYR A 96 17.28 -9.02 2.22
C TYR A 96 17.70 -8.89 0.76
N LEU A 97 16.84 -8.34 -0.09
CA LEU A 97 17.27 -7.82 -1.38
C LEU A 97 18.17 -6.60 -1.13
N THR A 98 19.48 -6.76 -1.25
CA THR A 98 20.47 -5.69 -0.99
C THR A 98 20.94 -5.04 -2.29
N ALA A 99 20.84 -3.72 -2.36
CA ALA A 99 21.02 -2.98 -3.62
C ALA A 99 22.48 -3.01 -4.08
N LEU A 100 22.70 -3.28 -5.37
CA LEU A 100 24.04 -3.29 -5.98
C LEU A 100 24.60 -1.88 -6.23
N GLN A 101 23.76 -0.85 -6.13
CA GLN A 101 24.09 0.55 -6.39
C GLN A 101 23.54 1.44 -5.28
N ASP A 102 24.17 2.59 -5.06
CA ASP A 102 23.72 3.55 -4.05
C ASP A 102 22.34 4.12 -4.39
N PHE A 103 21.34 3.67 -3.65
CA PHE A 103 19.95 4.10 -3.78
C PHE A 103 19.73 5.56 -3.36
N ASP A 104 20.58 6.15 -2.49
CA ASP A 104 20.41 7.53 -1.97
C ASP A 104 20.77 8.59 -3.01
N SER A 105 21.31 8.16 -4.17
CA SER A 105 21.61 9.01 -5.32
C SER A 105 20.44 9.17 -6.31
N ASP A 106 19.28 8.61 -5.99
CA ASP A 106 18.07 8.58 -6.82
C ASP A 106 18.31 8.07 -8.27
N PRO A 107 18.91 6.88 -8.44
CA PRO A 107 19.07 6.29 -9.75
C PRO A 107 17.71 6.02 -10.42
N ASP A 108 17.73 5.81 -11.75
CA ASP A 108 16.51 5.58 -12.54
C ASP A 108 15.62 4.46 -12.00
N TRP A 109 16.23 3.42 -11.43
CA TRP A 109 15.51 2.27 -10.90
C TRP A 109 14.84 2.55 -9.55
N ILE A 110 15.31 3.55 -8.79
CA ILE A 110 14.69 4.03 -7.55
C ILE A 110 13.51 4.95 -7.85
N THR A 111 13.69 5.91 -8.77
CA THR A 111 12.66 6.91 -9.08
C THR A 111 11.57 6.39 -10.00
N GLY A 112 11.89 5.44 -10.88
CA GLY A 112 10.92 4.99 -11.87
C GLY A 112 10.48 6.08 -12.84
N ARG A 113 11.24 7.19 -13.00
CA ARG A 113 10.85 8.41 -13.75
C ARG A 113 10.31 8.21 -15.18
N ARG A 114 10.55 7.03 -15.77
CA ARG A 114 10.07 6.63 -17.10
C ARG A 114 8.74 5.83 -17.07
N ASN A 115 8.17 5.60 -15.89
CA ASN A 115 6.93 4.86 -15.65
C ASN A 115 5.75 5.82 -15.42
N VAL A 116 5.73 6.93 -16.14
CA VAL A 116 4.59 7.85 -16.15
C VAL A 116 3.42 7.13 -16.84
N PRO A 117 2.20 7.15 -16.26
CA PRO A 117 1.02 6.61 -16.93
C PRO A 117 0.78 7.25 -18.30
N ASP A 118 0.43 6.44 -19.29
CA ASP A 118 -0.06 6.94 -20.57
C ASP A 118 -1.32 7.81 -20.37
N ILE A 119 -1.37 8.97 -21.03
CA ILE A 119 -2.40 9.98 -20.74
C ILE A 119 -3.81 9.54 -21.19
N GLU A 120 -3.90 8.66 -22.18
CA GLU A 120 -5.20 8.21 -22.73
C GLU A 120 -5.70 6.97 -22.02
N THR A 121 -4.80 6.01 -21.79
CA THR A 121 -5.15 4.67 -21.28
C THR A 121 -4.87 4.50 -19.78
N GLY A 122 -4.02 5.35 -19.20
CA GLY A 122 -3.48 5.17 -17.86
C GLY A 122 -2.49 4.00 -17.77
N ARG A 123 -2.09 3.35 -18.88
CA ARG A 123 -1.20 2.19 -18.85
C ARG A 123 0.23 2.59 -18.49
N ILE A 124 0.87 1.82 -17.60
CA ILE A 124 2.33 1.84 -17.40
C ILE A 124 2.90 0.55 -17.99
N SER A 125 3.73 0.64 -19.04
CA SER A 125 4.17 -0.54 -19.80
C SER A 125 5.21 -1.41 -19.09
N ARG A 126 6.08 -0.81 -18.27
CA ARG A 126 7.24 -1.48 -17.63
C ARG A 126 7.04 -1.78 -16.14
N ALA A 127 5.84 -1.57 -15.62
CA ALA A 127 5.50 -1.80 -14.22
C ALA A 127 4.11 -2.45 -14.13
N PRO A 128 3.99 -3.76 -14.34
CA PRO A 128 2.72 -4.43 -14.18
C PRO A 128 2.29 -4.39 -12.71
N ALA A 129 1.00 -4.11 -12.45
CA ALA A 129 0.42 -4.34 -11.14
C ALA A 129 0.29 -5.86 -10.87
N THR A 130 0.08 -6.26 -9.62
CA THR A 130 -0.13 -7.67 -9.26
C THR A 130 -1.52 -7.86 -8.69
N CYS A 131 -2.34 -8.69 -9.32
CA CYS A 131 -3.67 -9.06 -8.84
C CYS A 131 -3.65 -10.47 -8.22
N ILE A 132 -4.08 -10.60 -6.97
CA ILE A 132 -4.23 -11.90 -6.31
C ILE A 132 -5.70 -12.08 -5.93
N VAL A 133 -6.32 -13.13 -6.43
CA VAL A 133 -7.73 -13.46 -6.16
C VAL A 133 -7.80 -14.59 -5.14
N VAL A 134 -8.57 -14.35 -4.08
CA VAL A 134 -8.83 -15.32 -3.01
C VAL A 134 -10.32 -15.64 -3.00
N GLU A 135 -10.66 -16.83 -3.45
CA GLU A 135 -12.03 -17.36 -3.38
C GLU A 135 -12.29 -17.90 -1.97
N LYS A 136 -13.41 -17.50 -1.38
CA LYS A 136 -13.82 -17.84 -0.01
C LYS A 136 -15.20 -18.47 0.00
N ASP A 137 -15.60 -18.99 1.16
CA ASP A 137 -16.92 -19.58 1.34
C ASP A 137 -18.06 -18.59 1.12
N ASN A 138 -19.24 -19.14 0.86
CA ASN A 138 -20.48 -18.38 0.67
C ASN A 138 -20.36 -17.34 -0.46
N GLY A 139 -19.68 -17.66 -1.57
CA GLY A 139 -19.61 -16.76 -2.73
C GLY A 139 -18.88 -15.44 -2.47
N ILE A 140 -18.05 -15.39 -1.42
CA ILE A 140 -17.16 -14.25 -1.18
C ILE A 140 -15.90 -14.44 -2.02
N VAL A 141 -15.49 -13.38 -2.72
CA VAL A 141 -14.22 -13.34 -3.42
C VAL A 141 -13.52 -12.04 -3.07
N ASP A 142 -12.26 -12.12 -2.66
CA ASP A 142 -11.41 -10.96 -2.41
C ASP A 142 -10.41 -10.83 -3.55
N ALA A 143 -10.43 -9.70 -4.25
CA ALA A 143 -9.42 -9.36 -5.24
C ALA A 143 -8.48 -8.30 -4.66
N PHE A 144 -7.23 -8.69 -4.47
CA PHE A 144 -6.15 -7.82 -4.03
C PHE A 144 -5.44 -7.24 -5.24
N TRP A 145 -5.30 -5.92 -5.28
CA TRP A 145 -4.52 -5.20 -6.30
C TRP A 145 -3.31 -4.57 -5.63
N PHE A 146 -2.13 -5.13 -5.92
CA PHE A 146 -0.85 -4.68 -5.39
C PHE A 146 -0.15 -3.71 -6.35
N TYR A 147 0.46 -2.70 -5.76
CA TYR A 147 1.20 -1.64 -6.40
C TYR A 147 2.62 -1.65 -5.83
N PHE A 148 3.61 -1.82 -6.71
CA PHE A 148 5.00 -1.85 -6.30
C PHE A 148 5.70 -0.53 -6.66
N TYR A 149 6.45 0.01 -5.70
CA TYR A 149 7.34 1.15 -5.90
C TYR A 149 8.75 0.74 -5.47
N SER A 150 9.77 1.23 -6.16
CA SER A 150 11.15 0.87 -5.80
C SER A 150 11.65 1.54 -4.53
N PHE A 151 10.95 2.54 -4.02
CA PHE A 151 11.37 3.30 -2.86
C PHE A 151 10.17 3.98 -2.21
N ASN A 152 10.09 3.92 -0.88
CA ASN A 152 9.18 4.71 -0.07
C ASN A 152 9.93 5.91 0.50
N LEU A 153 9.45 7.11 0.21
CA LEU A 153 9.88 8.32 0.89
C LEU A 153 9.00 8.51 2.12
N GLY A 154 9.55 8.14 3.27
CA GLY A 154 8.87 8.22 4.54
C GLY A 154 8.50 9.66 4.92
N PRO A 155 7.58 9.82 5.88
CA PRO A 155 6.99 11.11 6.17
C PRO A 155 7.95 12.11 6.82
N PHE A 156 7.56 13.39 6.75
CA PHE A 156 8.24 14.49 7.45
C PHE A 156 7.53 14.78 8.77
N VAL A 157 8.29 14.74 9.87
CA VAL A 157 7.79 15.05 11.21
C VAL A 157 8.12 16.50 11.54
N MET A 158 7.11 17.36 11.69
CA MET A 158 7.28 18.78 12.03
C MET A 158 8.28 19.52 11.10
N GLY A 159 8.31 19.15 9.81
CA GLY A 159 9.24 19.73 8.82
C GLY A 159 10.66 19.15 8.85
N GLY A 160 10.98 18.27 9.79
CA GLY A 160 12.20 17.46 9.80
C GLY A 160 11.96 16.09 9.17
N GLY A 161 12.97 15.53 8.50
CA GLY A 161 12.86 14.24 7.82
C GLY A 161 13.58 14.23 6.48
N PRO A 162 13.25 13.26 5.60
CA PRO A 162 12.24 12.20 5.79
C PRO A 162 12.68 11.11 6.79
N TYR A 163 11.73 10.39 7.40
CA TYR A 163 11.99 9.27 8.29
C TYR A 163 11.16 8.04 7.92
N GLY A 164 11.74 6.84 8.06
CA GLY A 164 11.10 5.59 7.66
C GLY A 164 11.23 5.27 6.17
N ASN A 165 12.21 5.88 5.47
CA ASN A 165 12.48 5.53 4.08
C ASN A 165 12.88 4.06 3.97
N HIS A 166 12.44 3.40 2.92
CA HIS A 166 12.91 2.05 2.61
C HIS A 166 12.95 1.82 1.10
N VAL A 167 13.94 1.04 0.67
CA VAL A 167 13.99 0.51 -0.69
C VAL A 167 12.93 -0.59 -0.80
N GLY A 168 12.23 -0.63 -1.92
CA GLY A 168 11.06 -1.46 -2.19
C GLY A 168 9.84 -1.04 -1.38
N ASP A 169 8.66 -1.06 -1.97
CA ASP A 169 7.42 -0.69 -1.30
C ASP A 169 6.22 -1.44 -1.90
N TRP A 170 5.40 -2.02 -1.03
CA TRP A 170 4.23 -2.80 -1.40
C TRP A 170 2.98 -2.20 -0.77
N GLU A 171 2.27 -1.43 -1.58
CA GLU A 171 0.95 -0.89 -1.30
C GLU A 171 -0.12 -1.73 -2.02
N HIS A 172 -1.36 -1.70 -1.53
CA HIS A 172 -2.44 -2.47 -2.15
C HIS A 172 -3.84 -1.97 -1.81
N SER A 173 -4.79 -2.38 -2.64
CA SER A 173 -6.21 -2.31 -2.33
C SER A 173 -6.86 -3.69 -2.40
N LEU A 174 -8.04 -3.80 -1.80
CA LEU A 174 -8.88 -4.99 -1.81
C LEU A 174 -10.29 -4.62 -2.24
N VAL A 175 -10.78 -5.26 -3.28
CA VAL A 175 -12.21 -5.27 -3.61
C VAL A 175 -12.81 -6.59 -3.15
N ARG A 176 -13.74 -6.53 -2.19
CA ARG A 176 -14.51 -7.70 -1.76
C ARG A 176 -15.80 -7.81 -2.55
N PHE A 177 -16.01 -8.97 -3.15
CA PHE A 177 -17.22 -9.36 -3.87
C PHE A 177 -18.06 -10.32 -3.05
N LYS A 178 -19.38 -10.28 -3.30
CA LYS A 178 -20.35 -11.28 -2.87
C LYS A 178 -21.17 -11.65 -4.09
N ASP A 179 -21.10 -12.92 -4.49
CA ASP A 179 -21.79 -13.46 -5.67
C ASP A 179 -21.52 -12.60 -6.94
N GLY A 180 -20.26 -12.19 -7.11
CA GLY A 180 -19.79 -11.37 -8.25
C GLY A 180 -20.11 -9.86 -8.16
N GLN A 181 -20.79 -9.39 -7.11
CA GLN A 181 -21.11 -7.97 -6.91
C GLN A 181 -20.15 -7.31 -5.92
N PRO A 182 -19.54 -6.15 -6.25
CA PRO A 182 -18.58 -5.49 -5.37
C PRO A 182 -19.30 -4.88 -4.16
N GLN A 183 -18.82 -5.22 -2.96
CA GLN A 183 -19.43 -4.79 -1.70
C GLN A 183 -18.59 -3.72 -1.00
N ILE A 184 -17.27 -3.92 -0.97
CA ILE A 184 -16.34 -3.12 -0.17
C ILE A 184 -15.08 -2.87 -0.98
N LEU A 185 -14.54 -1.66 -0.85
CA LEU A 185 -13.17 -1.34 -1.20
C LEU A 185 -12.40 -1.06 0.10
N TRP A 186 -11.26 -1.71 0.27
CA TRP A 186 -10.28 -1.39 1.30
C TRP A 186 -8.98 -0.95 0.63
N MET A 187 -8.26 -0.02 1.24
CA MET A 187 -7.02 0.56 0.71
C MET A 187 -5.99 0.64 1.83
N SER A 188 -4.76 0.22 1.53
CA SER A 188 -3.66 0.26 2.50
C SER A 188 -3.17 1.68 2.71
N ALA A 189 -2.82 1.97 3.96
CA ALA A 189 -2.12 3.17 4.34
C ALA A 189 -1.17 2.80 5.47
N HIS A 190 0.13 2.80 5.16
CA HIS A 190 1.20 2.31 6.04
C HIS A 190 0.90 0.87 6.53
N GLY A 191 1.09 0.58 7.82
CA GLY A 191 0.78 -0.73 8.42
C GLY A 191 -0.72 -1.05 8.56
N GLY A 192 -1.63 -0.22 8.04
CA GLY A 192 -3.08 -0.37 8.18
C GLY A 192 -3.83 0.03 6.91
N GLY A 193 -5.00 0.65 7.07
CA GLY A 193 -5.81 1.11 5.94
C GLY A 193 -7.25 1.43 6.32
N SER A 194 -8.04 1.82 5.34
CA SER A 194 -9.45 2.20 5.51
C SER A 194 -10.37 1.40 4.60
N ALA A 195 -11.54 1.00 5.11
CA ALA A 195 -12.59 0.31 4.34
C ALA A 195 -13.79 1.22 4.09
N TYR A 196 -14.34 1.13 2.88
CA TYR A 196 -15.52 1.85 2.43
C TYR A 196 -16.49 0.90 1.73
N ARG A 197 -17.80 1.19 1.84
CA ARG A 197 -18.77 0.59 0.92
C ARG A 197 -18.37 0.94 -0.52
N PHE A 198 -18.34 -0.05 -1.40
CA PHE A 198 -17.94 0.17 -2.80
C PHE A 198 -18.83 1.22 -3.49
N SER A 199 -20.11 1.27 -3.15
CA SER A 199 -21.05 2.27 -3.65
C SER A 199 -20.72 3.70 -3.21
N ALA A 200 -20.03 3.89 -2.08
CA ALA A 200 -19.66 5.20 -1.56
C ALA A 200 -18.45 5.81 -2.28
N MET A 201 -17.60 4.98 -2.89
CA MET A 201 -16.38 5.43 -3.56
C MET A 201 -16.67 6.33 -4.77
N GLU A 202 -15.85 7.36 -4.94
CA GLU A 202 -15.79 8.16 -6.16
C GLU A 202 -15.51 7.24 -7.36
N LYS A 203 -16.12 7.56 -8.51
CA LYS A 203 -15.96 6.83 -9.78
C LYS A 203 -15.84 7.85 -10.91
N LEU A 204 -15.19 7.44 -12.00
CA LEU A 204 -15.13 8.29 -13.18
C LEU A 204 -16.54 8.50 -13.75
N ARG A 205 -16.77 9.69 -14.31
CA ARG A 205 -18.03 9.96 -15.03
C ARG A 205 -18.17 9.12 -16.30
N THR A 206 -17.05 8.76 -16.91
CA THR A 206 -16.97 7.94 -18.12
C THR A 206 -17.09 6.44 -17.83
N ASP A 207 -16.70 6.02 -16.62
CA ASP A 207 -16.83 4.64 -16.15
C ASP A 207 -17.25 4.62 -14.68
N SER A 208 -18.56 4.48 -14.46
CA SER A 208 -19.15 4.43 -13.12
C SER A 208 -19.06 3.04 -12.48
N SER A 209 -18.35 2.09 -13.07
CA SER A 209 -18.11 0.79 -12.45
C SER A 209 -16.86 0.78 -11.57
N ARG A 210 -15.88 1.63 -11.87
CA ARG A 210 -14.55 1.58 -11.26
C ARG A 210 -14.37 2.63 -10.17
N PRO A 211 -13.92 2.24 -8.96
CA PRO A 211 -13.64 3.19 -7.90
C PRO A 211 -12.31 3.90 -8.15
N ILE A 212 -12.21 5.14 -7.69
CA ILE A 212 -10.98 5.93 -7.72
C ILE A 212 -10.36 5.93 -6.33
N ILE A 213 -9.04 5.74 -6.28
CA ILE A 213 -8.20 5.94 -5.10
C ILE A 213 -7.04 6.88 -5.44
N PHE A 214 -6.42 7.44 -4.41
CA PHE A 214 -5.34 8.41 -4.56
C PHE A 214 -4.13 7.93 -3.77
N SER A 215 -2.99 7.76 -4.44
CA SER A 215 -1.73 7.38 -3.80
C SER A 215 -1.01 8.63 -3.31
N ALA A 216 -0.59 8.61 -2.05
CA ALA A 216 0.07 9.73 -1.41
C ALA A 216 1.49 9.92 -1.91
N ARG A 217 1.93 11.18 -1.89
CA ARG A 217 3.30 11.57 -2.26
C ARG A 217 4.33 10.82 -1.41
N GLY A 218 5.17 10.02 -2.06
CA GLY A 218 6.34 9.38 -1.48
C GLY A 218 6.06 8.19 -0.55
N THR A 219 5.07 8.30 0.34
CA THR A 219 4.68 7.20 1.25
C THR A 219 3.78 6.18 0.56
N HIS A 220 3.18 6.55 -0.57
CA HIS A 220 2.28 5.75 -1.42
C HIS A 220 1.01 5.21 -0.75
N ALA A 221 0.76 5.57 0.50
CA ALA A 221 -0.47 5.27 1.22
C ALA A 221 -1.69 5.71 0.39
N ASN A 222 -2.73 4.88 0.38
CA ASN A 222 -3.87 5.05 -0.48
C ASN A 222 -5.06 5.66 0.28
N TYR A 223 -5.63 6.71 -0.31
CA TYR A 223 -6.74 7.47 0.26
C TYR A 223 -7.94 7.53 -0.69
N ALA A 224 -9.11 7.80 -0.12
CA ALA A 224 -10.38 7.85 -0.84
C ALA A 224 -10.68 9.25 -1.41
N SER A 225 -9.85 10.24 -1.10
CA SER A 225 -10.03 11.64 -1.49
C SER A 225 -8.67 12.34 -1.62
N VAL A 226 -8.68 13.50 -2.28
CA VAL A 226 -7.54 14.41 -2.37
C VAL A 226 -7.43 15.29 -1.13
N GLY A 227 -6.23 15.82 -0.89
CA GLY A 227 -5.90 16.72 0.20
C GLY A 227 -4.87 16.14 1.17
N GLN A 228 -4.79 16.75 2.34
CA GLN A 228 -3.92 16.36 3.44
C GLN A 228 -4.61 15.31 4.32
N HIS A 229 -3.88 14.24 4.68
CA HIS A 229 -4.37 13.16 5.55
C HIS A 229 -3.45 13.03 6.76
N SER A 230 -3.89 13.49 7.92
CA SER A 230 -3.14 13.30 9.17
C SER A 230 -3.30 11.89 9.72
N HIS A 231 -2.18 11.27 10.09
CA HIS A 231 -2.16 9.93 10.66
C HIS A 231 -1.11 9.82 11.77
N ASP A 232 -1.35 8.91 12.73
CA ASP A 232 -0.47 8.46 13.83
C ASP A 232 0.03 9.51 14.86
N LEU A 233 0.27 10.76 14.48
CA LEU A 233 0.59 11.87 15.38
C LEU A 233 -0.46 12.99 15.31
N PRO A 234 -0.81 13.62 16.45
CA PRO A 234 -1.79 14.69 16.46
C PRO A 234 -1.27 15.96 15.77
N TYR A 235 -2.16 16.92 15.54
CA TYR A 235 -1.81 18.29 15.10
C TYR A 235 -1.08 18.40 13.75
N TYR A 236 -1.39 17.53 12.78
CA TYR A 236 -0.78 17.61 11.44
C TYR A 236 0.75 17.43 11.44
N MET A 237 1.32 16.92 12.53
CA MET A 237 2.76 16.74 12.65
C MET A 237 3.30 15.66 11.72
N LEU A 238 2.41 14.80 11.24
CA LEU A 238 2.64 13.74 10.28
C LEU A 238 1.45 13.71 9.34
N SER A 239 1.68 13.89 8.04
CA SER A 239 0.60 13.88 7.06
C SER A 239 1.07 13.40 5.71
N ASP A 240 0.19 12.67 5.07
CA ASP A 240 0.25 12.34 3.66
C ASP A 240 -0.50 13.38 2.84
N PHE A 241 -0.15 13.49 1.57
CA PHE A 241 -0.76 14.43 0.62
C PHE A 241 -1.13 13.69 -0.66
N THR A 242 -2.37 13.86 -1.09
CA THR A 242 -2.90 13.28 -2.34
C THR A 242 -3.50 14.37 -3.22
N ASP A 243 -3.41 14.21 -4.53
CA ASP A 243 -4.03 15.12 -5.50
C ASP A 243 -4.51 14.36 -6.76
N ARG A 244 -4.98 15.11 -7.76
CA ARG A 244 -5.39 14.57 -9.07
C ARG A 244 -4.25 14.66 -10.10
N GLY A 245 -3.11 14.03 -9.82
CA GLY A 245 -2.02 13.90 -10.78
C GLY A 245 -2.32 12.93 -11.93
N PRO A 246 -1.30 12.26 -12.49
CA PRO A 246 -1.50 11.27 -13.54
C PRO A 246 -2.39 10.10 -13.09
N LEU A 247 -3.39 9.76 -13.91
CA LEU A 247 -4.27 8.63 -13.65
C LEU A 247 -3.63 7.33 -14.16
N TRP A 248 -3.35 6.42 -13.25
CA TRP A 248 -2.90 5.06 -13.55
C TRP A 248 -4.08 4.08 -13.56
N ASP A 249 -4.10 3.24 -14.59
CA ASP A 249 -5.00 2.11 -14.71
C ASP A 249 -4.26 0.76 -14.53
N PRO A 250 -4.31 0.15 -13.33
CA PRO A 250 -3.71 -1.16 -13.08
C PRO A 250 -4.23 -2.28 -13.97
N ARG A 251 -5.48 -2.19 -14.47
CA ARG A 251 -6.09 -3.23 -15.32
C ARG A 251 -5.40 -3.30 -16.69
N GLU A 252 -4.83 -2.19 -17.17
CA GLU A 252 -4.21 -2.15 -18.49
C GLU A 252 -2.87 -2.89 -18.53
N ASN A 253 -2.23 -3.18 -17.40
CA ASN A 253 -1.01 -4.00 -17.35
C ASN A 253 -0.86 -4.66 -15.97
N PHE A 254 -1.19 -5.95 -15.85
CA PHE A 254 -1.09 -6.67 -14.59
C PHE A 254 -0.75 -8.15 -14.78
N LEU A 255 -0.12 -8.71 -13.74
CA LEU A 255 0.01 -10.14 -13.51
C LEU A 255 -1.15 -10.59 -12.63
N ALA A 256 -1.69 -11.80 -12.85
CA ALA A 256 -2.73 -12.33 -11.99
C ALA A 256 -2.52 -13.76 -11.49
N TYR A 257 -2.94 -13.95 -10.25
CA TYR A 257 -2.75 -15.17 -9.48
C TYR A 257 -4.03 -15.48 -8.69
N LYS A 258 -4.23 -16.77 -8.37
CA LYS A 258 -5.18 -17.17 -7.33
C LYS A 258 -4.42 -17.74 -6.14
N PHE A 259 -4.94 -17.51 -4.94
CA PHE A 259 -4.39 -18.02 -3.70
C PHE A 259 -5.49 -18.65 -2.84
N ASP A 260 -5.29 -19.91 -2.44
CA ASP A 260 -6.26 -20.69 -1.64
C ASP A 260 -5.92 -20.73 -0.13
N GLY A 261 -4.84 -20.05 0.27
CA GLY A 261 -4.31 -20.07 1.64
C GLY A 261 -3.09 -20.97 1.82
N GLU A 262 -2.87 -21.92 0.91
CA GLU A 262 -1.68 -22.75 0.88
C GLU A 262 -0.98 -22.69 -0.48
N ASN A 263 -1.73 -22.59 -1.58
CA ASN A 263 -1.21 -22.67 -2.92
C ASN A 263 -1.46 -21.41 -3.74
N VAL A 264 -0.43 -21.02 -4.50
CA VAL A 264 -0.54 -20.02 -5.56
C VAL A 264 -0.67 -20.71 -6.91
N THR A 265 -1.58 -20.21 -7.73
CA THR A 265 -1.78 -20.67 -9.12
C THR A 265 -1.77 -19.48 -10.07
N PHE A 266 -1.16 -19.65 -11.24
CA PHE A 266 -1.19 -18.64 -12.29
C PHE A 266 -2.60 -18.47 -12.84
N ALA A 267 -3.01 -17.21 -13.00
CA ALA A 267 -4.32 -16.86 -13.49
C ALA A 267 -4.21 -15.70 -14.48
N ASN A 268 -3.98 -16.00 -15.77
CA ASN A 268 -3.73 -15.04 -16.86
C ASN A 268 -4.17 -13.59 -16.57
N GLY A 269 -3.21 -12.69 -16.37
CA GLY A 269 -3.45 -11.27 -16.21
C GLY A 269 -3.79 -10.57 -17.52
N SER A 270 -3.21 -9.38 -17.73
CA SER A 270 -3.45 -8.62 -18.96
C SER A 270 -2.89 -9.30 -20.22
N GLU A 271 -1.94 -10.23 -20.07
CA GLU A 271 -1.35 -11.00 -21.18
C GLU A 271 -1.26 -12.49 -20.83
N PRO A 272 -1.89 -13.38 -21.62
CA PRO A 272 -1.91 -14.81 -21.33
C PRO A 272 -0.52 -15.45 -21.24
N GLY A 273 -0.31 -16.29 -20.22
CA GLY A 273 0.93 -17.05 -20.00
C GLY A 273 2.13 -16.22 -19.55
N ARG A 274 1.95 -14.92 -19.26
CA ARG A 274 3.06 -14.05 -18.83
C ARG A 274 3.60 -14.45 -17.46
N GLU A 275 2.72 -14.87 -16.55
CA GLU A 275 3.08 -15.24 -15.17
C GLU A 275 4.10 -16.38 -15.11
N GLU A 276 4.09 -17.29 -16.08
CA GLU A 276 5.07 -18.38 -16.19
C GLU A 276 6.51 -17.85 -16.30
N LYS A 277 6.71 -16.70 -16.94
CA LYS A 277 8.03 -16.07 -17.08
C LYS A 277 8.53 -15.42 -15.78
N TYR A 278 7.60 -15.06 -14.89
CA TYR A 278 7.92 -14.49 -13.58
C TYR A 278 8.24 -15.58 -12.54
N GLY A 279 7.98 -16.85 -12.87
CA GLY A 279 8.18 -17.98 -11.96
C GLY A 279 7.35 -17.85 -10.68
N ASN A 280 7.81 -18.51 -9.62
CA ASN A 280 7.11 -18.58 -8.34
C ASN A 280 7.54 -17.49 -7.35
N TRP A 281 7.79 -16.28 -7.85
CA TRP A 281 8.34 -15.17 -7.07
C TRP A 281 7.52 -14.76 -5.85
N LEU A 282 6.19 -14.97 -5.85
CA LEU A 282 5.34 -14.64 -4.69
C LEU A 282 5.69 -15.48 -3.45
N ALA A 283 6.36 -16.62 -3.60
CA ALA A 283 6.82 -17.43 -2.47
C ALA A 283 8.08 -16.86 -1.81
N TYR A 284 8.67 -15.77 -2.31
CA TYR A 284 9.79 -15.12 -1.65
C TYR A 284 9.35 -14.53 -0.31
N GLU A 285 9.86 -15.10 0.77
CA GLU A 285 9.53 -14.71 2.15
C GLU A 285 10.43 -13.61 2.71
N GLY A 286 11.53 -13.28 2.03
CA GLY A 286 12.46 -12.24 2.46
C GLY A 286 11.96 -10.81 2.24
N THR A 287 12.75 -9.84 2.67
CA THR A 287 12.41 -8.42 2.54
C THR A 287 12.72 -7.91 1.14
N TRP A 288 11.77 -7.15 0.59
CA TRP A 288 11.90 -6.41 -0.64
C TRP A 288 12.64 -5.11 -0.39
N GLY A 289 13.97 -5.19 -0.34
CA GLY A 289 14.87 -4.06 -0.17
C GLY A 289 15.87 -4.27 0.96
N ASP A 290 16.78 -3.30 1.10
CA ASP A 290 17.94 -3.38 1.97
C ASP A 290 17.55 -3.56 3.45
N LYS A 291 18.44 -4.21 4.21
CA LYS A 291 18.40 -4.18 5.67
C LYS A 291 18.62 -2.75 6.15
N ARG A 292 17.99 -2.38 7.28
CA ARG A 292 18.21 -1.08 7.93
C ARG A 292 19.71 -0.74 8.01
N LEU A 293 20.07 0.43 7.48
CA LEU A 293 21.45 0.90 7.49
C LEU A 293 22.02 0.97 8.93
N PRO A 294 23.31 0.62 9.11
CA PRO A 294 23.99 0.77 10.39
C PRO A 294 23.89 2.21 10.93
N HIS A 295 23.87 2.38 12.25
CA HIS A 295 23.80 3.70 12.88
C HIS A 295 24.98 4.61 12.53
N SER A 296 26.11 4.03 12.11
CA SER A 296 27.32 4.74 11.69
C SER A 296 27.30 5.15 10.21
N ASP A 297 26.33 4.71 9.40
CA ASP A 297 26.22 5.10 8.00
C ASP A 297 25.93 6.60 7.90
N PRO A 298 26.69 7.38 7.10
CA PRO A 298 26.52 8.84 7.00
C PRO A 298 25.15 9.26 6.45
N ARG A 299 24.45 8.38 5.71
CA ARG A 299 23.11 8.63 5.18
C ARG A 299 22.05 8.50 6.28
N GLN A 300 22.35 7.75 7.33
CA GLN A 300 21.44 7.42 8.41
C GLN A 300 21.31 8.57 9.42
N LYS A 301 20.08 8.89 9.81
CA LYS A 301 19.78 9.92 10.82
C LYS A 301 18.75 9.37 11.80
N PHE A 302 18.96 9.62 13.08
CA PHE A 302 18.01 9.24 14.12
C PHE A 302 17.00 10.36 14.38
N HIS A 303 15.74 10.00 14.53
CA HIS A 303 14.71 10.82 15.15
C HIS A 303 14.02 10.03 16.27
N PRO A 304 13.54 10.68 17.35
CA PRO A 304 12.87 9.98 18.44
C PRO A 304 11.66 9.11 18.06
N PHE A 305 11.11 9.28 16.85
CA PHE A 305 10.01 8.48 16.34
C PHE A 305 10.45 7.39 15.37
N GLU A 306 11.52 7.59 14.58
CA GLU A 306 11.99 6.60 13.60
C GLU A 306 13.39 6.94 13.05
N TRP A 307 14.07 5.96 12.45
CA TRP A 307 15.30 6.16 11.67
C TRP A 307 15.01 6.71 10.27
N ARG A 308 16.00 7.36 9.63
CA ARG A 308 15.84 7.83 8.25
C ARG A 308 15.60 6.67 7.28
N TYR A 309 16.46 5.67 7.30
CA TYR A 309 16.32 4.44 6.53
C TYR A 309 15.94 3.28 7.43
N ILE A 310 14.93 2.50 7.05
CA ILE A 310 14.49 1.26 7.70
C ILE A 310 14.53 0.09 6.70
N THR A 311 14.33 -1.12 7.21
CA THR A 311 14.30 -2.34 6.37
C THR A 311 13.11 -2.31 5.40
N GLY A 312 13.32 -2.80 4.18
CA GLY A 312 12.26 -3.00 3.18
C GLY A 312 11.11 -3.89 3.65
N PRO A 313 9.93 -3.80 3.03
CA PRO A 313 8.77 -4.58 3.43
C PRO A 313 8.85 -6.04 3.00
N LEU A 314 8.01 -6.88 3.58
CA LEU A 314 7.76 -8.23 3.09
C LEU A 314 6.84 -8.21 1.86
N GLY A 315 6.84 -9.33 1.11
CA GLY A 315 6.08 -9.49 -0.13
C GLY A 315 4.56 -9.58 0.03
N PRO A 316 3.82 -9.71 -1.08
CA PRO A 316 2.35 -9.69 -1.08
C PRO A 316 1.66 -10.76 -0.23
N LEU A 317 2.21 -11.98 -0.13
CA LEU A 317 1.59 -13.07 0.64
C LEU A 317 1.58 -12.80 2.16
N GLU A 318 2.50 -11.97 2.64
CA GLU A 318 2.59 -11.54 4.05
C GLU A 318 1.54 -10.48 4.45
N LYS A 319 0.66 -10.11 3.51
CA LYS A 319 -0.38 -9.09 3.73
C LYS A 319 -1.71 -9.67 4.24
N ASN A 320 -1.68 -10.87 4.84
CA ASN A 320 -2.82 -11.55 5.47
C ASN A 320 -4.03 -11.67 4.49
N LEU A 321 -3.85 -12.39 3.39
CA LEU A 321 -4.83 -12.48 2.30
C LEU A 321 -6.06 -13.33 2.67
N MET A 322 -5.88 -14.30 3.55
CA MET A 322 -6.96 -15.19 4.04
C MET A 322 -7.85 -14.54 5.12
N ARG A 323 -7.64 -13.26 5.45
CA ARG A 323 -8.40 -12.55 6.49
C ARG A 323 -9.92 -12.63 6.30
N THR A 324 -10.64 -12.94 7.37
CA THR A 324 -12.12 -12.95 7.37
C THR A 324 -12.67 -11.53 7.28
N GLN A 325 -12.11 -10.59 8.06
CA GLN A 325 -12.45 -9.16 7.99
C GLN A 325 -11.67 -8.48 6.88
N VAL A 326 -12.22 -7.41 6.28
CA VAL A 326 -11.54 -6.70 5.18
C VAL A 326 -10.33 -5.89 5.64
N CYS A 327 -10.31 -5.41 6.88
CA CYS A 327 -9.19 -4.67 7.44
C CYS A 327 -8.03 -5.62 7.78
N GLN A 328 -6.82 -5.27 7.33
CA GLN A 328 -5.63 -6.12 7.49
C GLN A 328 -5.17 -6.26 8.95
N ARG A 329 -5.16 -5.15 9.71
CA ARG A 329 -4.75 -5.09 11.12
C ARG A 329 -5.67 -4.13 11.88
N SER A 330 -5.86 -4.41 13.18
CA SER A 330 -6.50 -3.47 14.09
C SER A 330 -5.44 -2.58 14.73
N LYS A 331 -5.66 -1.27 14.78
CA LYS A 331 -4.77 -0.34 15.51
C LYS A 331 -4.75 -0.72 17.01
N TRP A 332 -3.66 -0.42 17.72
CA TRP A 332 -3.45 -0.87 19.11
C TRP A 332 -4.52 -0.37 20.10
N TRP A 333 -5.19 0.75 19.79
CA TRP A 333 -6.30 1.29 20.58
C TRP A 333 -7.68 0.71 20.22
N ASN A 334 -7.78 -0.10 19.16
CA ASN A 334 -9.03 -0.77 18.76
C ASN A 334 -9.17 -2.12 19.49
N PHE A 335 -9.45 -2.05 20.80
CA PHE A 335 -9.58 -3.23 21.67
C PHE A 335 -10.65 -4.24 21.19
N LEU A 336 -11.63 -3.78 20.42
CA LEU A 336 -12.70 -4.61 19.86
C LEU A 336 -12.32 -5.27 18.52
N GLN A 337 -11.13 -4.96 17.99
CA GLN A 337 -10.64 -5.39 16.67
C GLN A 337 -11.66 -5.18 15.53
N SER A 338 -12.52 -4.18 15.70
CA SER A 338 -13.64 -3.94 14.79
C SER A 338 -13.14 -3.30 13.49
N CYS A 339 -13.50 -3.87 12.35
CA CYS A 339 -13.23 -3.26 11.05
C CYS A 339 -14.37 -2.31 10.70
N ARG A 340 -14.11 -1.01 10.77
CA ARG A 340 -15.10 0.01 10.45
C ARG A 340 -15.20 0.18 8.94
N ILE A 341 -16.35 -0.23 8.37
CA ILE A 341 -16.69 0.00 6.97
C ILE A 341 -17.47 1.29 6.87
N ARG A 342 -16.88 2.30 6.23
CA ARG A 342 -17.46 3.64 6.10
C ARG A 342 -18.49 3.67 4.97
N HIS A 343 -19.54 4.46 5.16
CA HIS A 343 -20.62 4.62 4.19
C HIS A 343 -20.48 5.91 3.37
N LYS A 344 -19.57 6.79 3.76
CA LYS A 344 -19.19 8.00 3.02
C LYS A 344 -17.68 8.12 2.93
N VAL A 345 -17.20 8.72 1.85
CA VAL A 345 -15.79 9.10 1.69
C VAL A 345 -15.47 10.20 2.71
N GLN A 346 -14.38 10.02 3.46
CA GLN A 346 -13.82 11.08 4.28
C GLN A 346 -13.07 12.02 3.35
N ALA A 347 -13.42 13.31 3.38
CA ALA A 347 -12.68 14.34 2.64
C ALA A 347 -11.30 14.54 3.28
N GLY A 348 -10.30 14.79 2.44
CA GLY A 348 -8.99 15.27 2.90
C GLY A 348 -9.10 16.67 3.51
N GLU A 349 -7.99 17.12 4.08
CA GLU A 349 -7.89 18.43 4.72
C GLU A 349 -7.02 19.39 3.88
N GLY A 350 -7.04 20.68 4.22
CA GLY A 350 -6.18 21.67 3.57
C GLY A 350 -6.71 22.21 2.23
N ILE A 351 -5.86 22.97 1.53
CA ILE A 351 -6.22 23.74 0.32
C ILE A 351 -6.43 22.82 -0.89
N GLU A 352 -5.77 21.67 -0.90
CA GLU A 352 -5.86 20.66 -1.96
C GLU A 352 -7.10 19.76 -1.82
N ALA A 353 -7.85 19.86 -0.71
CA ALA A 353 -9.03 19.05 -0.48
C ALA A 353 -10.20 19.44 -1.39
N GLU A 354 -10.82 18.43 -2.02
CA GLU A 354 -12.06 18.59 -2.78
C GLU A 354 -13.27 18.23 -1.93
N GLY A 355 -14.18 19.20 -1.79
CA GLY A 355 -15.24 19.14 -0.79
C GLY A 355 -14.74 19.66 0.55
N GLY A 356 -15.54 20.42 1.27
CA GLY A 356 -15.00 21.18 2.40
C GLY A 356 -15.15 20.52 3.76
N GLY A 357 -15.15 19.19 3.79
CA GLY A 357 -15.08 18.37 4.99
C GLY A 357 -15.85 18.93 6.19
N CYS A 358 -15.21 18.84 7.34
CA CYS A 358 -15.69 19.37 8.61
C CYS A 358 -15.62 20.91 8.68
N ALA A 359 -14.77 21.53 7.86
CA ALA A 359 -14.63 22.99 7.79
C ALA A 359 -15.92 23.67 7.30
N LEU A 360 -16.67 23.04 6.38
CA LEU A 360 -17.97 23.50 5.88
C LEU A 360 -19.15 23.12 6.76
N ALA A 361 -19.00 22.12 7.64
CA ALA A 361 -20.11 21.63 8.49
C ALA A 361 -20.69 22.75 9.38
N PHE A 362 -19.88 23.76 9.69
CA PHE A 362 -20.27 24.89 10.53
C PHE A 362 -20.63 26.15 9.73
N ASP A 363 -20.56 26.13 8.40
CA ASP A 363 -20.73 27.33 7.53
C ASP A 363 -22.14 27.92 7.61
N GLY A 364 -23.12 27.05 7.83
CA GLY A 364 -24.53 27.43 8.01
C GLY A 364 -24.90 27.89 9.42
N ILE A 365 -24.00 27.79 10.41
CA ILE A 365 -24.34 28.07 11.81
C ILE A 365 -24.36 29.57 12.09
N ARG A 366 -25.49 30.02 12.62
CA ARG A 366 -25.68 31.38 13.15
C ARG A 366 -26.14 31.27 14.60
N PRO A 367 -25.69 32.18 15.49
CA PRO A 367 -24.86 33.37 15.25
C PRO A 367 -23.37 33.06 15.00
N LEU A 368 -22.64 33.99 14.36
CA LEU A 368 -21.22 33.83 13.95
C LEU A 368 -20.27 33.45 15.10
N PHE A 369 -20.53 33.90 16.33
CA PHE A 369 -19.69 33.55 17.47
C PHE A 369 -19.80 32.06 17.83
N LEU A 370 -20.97 31.45 17.65
CA LEU A 370 -21.20 30.02 17.89
C LEU A 370 -20.49 29.18 16.82
N GLN A 371 -20.55 29.62 15.57
CA GLN A 371 -19.74 29.06 14.49
C GLN A 371 -18.25 29.13 14.84
N TYR A 372 -17.76 30.26 15.35
CA TYR A 372 -16.36 30.43 15.75
C TYR A 372 -15.98 29.51 16.93
N LEU A 373 -16.81 29.42 17.97
CA LEU A 373 -16.59 28.52 19.09
C LEU A 373 -16.59 27.05 18.66
N LEU A 374 -17.56 26.63 17.85
CA LEU A 374 -17.60 25.27 17.32
C LEU A 374 -16.35 25.00 16.50
N ARG A 375 -16.02 25.87 15.54
CA ARG A 375 -14.79 25.75 14.76
C ARG A 375 -13.54 25.72 15.63
N LEU A 376 -13.48 26.43 16.76
CA LEU A 376 -12.36 26.44 17.70
C LEU A 376 -12.27 25.14 18.51
N PHE A 377 -13.40 24.62 19.00
CA PHE A 377 -13.47 23.36 19.76
C PHE A 377 -13.34 22.13 18.87
N THR A 378 -13.71 22.23 17.60
CA THR A 378 -13.55 21.18 16.59
C THR A 378 -12.30 21.39 15.73
N TRP A 379 -11.59 22.51 15.89
CA TRP A 379 -10.28 22.74 15.26
C TRP A 379 -9.33 21.65 15.73
N ARG A 380 -8.52 21.12 14.82
CA ARG A 380 -7.45 20.13 15.10
C ARG A 380 -7.95 18.69 15.26
N GLY A 381 -8.98 18.32 14.51
CA GLY A 381 -9.31 16.92 14.19
C GLY A 381 -10.34 16.23 15.09
N TRP A 382 -10.50 16.65 16.36
CA TRP A 382 -11.39 15.96 17.31
C TRP A 382 -12.88 16.03 16.94
N GLY A 383 -13.36 17.20 16.53
CA GLY A 383 -14.78 17.34 16.12
C GLY A 383 -15.09 16.62 14.83
N CYS A 384 -14.11 16.51 13.93
CA CYS A 384 -14.25 15.81 12.65
C CYS A 384 -14.20 14.30 12.85
N GLN A 385 -13.32 13.81 13.73
CA GLN A 385 -13.35 12.42 14.19
C GLN A 385 -14.67 12.06 14.88
N PHE A 386 -15.26 12.96 15.67
CA PHE A 386 -16.57 12.71 16.30
C PHE A 386 -17.71 12.72 15.28
N ILE A 387 -17.75 13.71 14.39
CA ILE A 387 -18.76 13.77 13.32
C ILE A 387 -18.64 12.54 12.42
N ASP A 388 -17.43 12.16 12.02
CA ASP A 388 -17.19 10.92 11.31
C ASP A 388 -17.66 9.74 12.16
N PHE A 389 -17.23 9.59 13.42
CA PHE A 389 -17.65 8.50 14.31
C PHE A 389 -19.17 8.32 14.39
N VAL A 390 -19.94 9.42 14.45
CA VAL A 390 -21.40 9.38 14.59
C VAL A 390 -22.11 9.22 13.24
N TRP A 391 -21.59 9.78 12.14
CA TRP A 391 -22.33 9.95 10.88
C TRP A 391 -21.66 9.35 9.62
N GLY A 392 -20.45 8.79 9.73
CA GLY A 392 -19.59 8.32 8.63
C GLY A 392 -19.55 6.82 8.37
#